data_AF-A0A2J6WCZ8-F1
#
_entry.id   AF-A0A2J6WCZ8-F1
#
_cell.length_a   1.000
_cell.length_b   1.000
_cell.length_c   1.000
_cell.angle_alpha   90.00
_cell.angle_beta   90.00
_cell.angle_gamma   90.00
#
_symmetry.space_group_name_H-M   'P 1'
#
loop_
_entity.id
_entity.type
_entity.pdbx_description
1 polymer ?
#
loop_
_entity_poly.entity_id
_entity_poly.type
_entity_poly.pdbx_seq_one_letter_code
_entity_poly.pdbx_strand_id
1 'polypeptide(L)'
;MARKYPKFLWSNPTNAKSDGPFIVHTQEPRFLAKPHFDEQRNFHSISILEMWDDTYGPFDPEVQEIKEEIFNWFEHSGRSVSIHPHDKIIWEMSRLGYLKENRVEFTVDQAREIVRILFPTKPKTVYKTSSSYGFKHLLERISGSINKGNRKYCSNDTMIEAFKLEGFKQIMDGPNAFMNLSTKEVKTARTLFRG
;
A
#
# COMPACT_ATOMS: atom_id res chain seq x y z
N MET A 1 10.02 26.25 3.16
CA MET A 1 9.69 26.29 1.71
C MET A 1 8.18 26.11 1.59
N ALA A 2 7.51 27.09 1.00
CA ALA A 2 6.07 27.34 1.17
C ALA A 2 5.17 26.32 0.48
N ARG A 3 4.03 26.01 1.12
CA ARG A 3 2.90 25.22 0.61
C ARG A 3 2.42 25.81 -0.73
N LYS A 4 2.70 25.13 -1.84
CA LYS A 4 2.41 25.64 -3.19
C LYS A 4 1.26 24.88 -3.86
N TYR A 5 0.11 24.82 -3.21
CA TYR A 5 -1.12 24.32 -3.84
C TYR A 5 -2.36 25.18 -3.51
N PRO A 6 -2.39 26.49 -3.87
CA PRO A 6 -3.58 27.32 -3.74
C PRO A 6 -4.66 27.01 -4.80
N LYS A 7 -4.38 26.11 -5.75
CA LYS A 7 -5.22 25.81 -6.93
C LYS A 7 -6.24 24.68 -6.74
N PHE A 8 -6.15 23.93 -5.63
CA PHE A 8 -6.96 22.75 -5.38
C PHE A 8 -7.93 22.99 -4.22
N LEU A 9 -9.23 22.98 -4.51
CA LEU A 9 -10.29 23.01 -3.49
C LEU A 9 -10.82 21.60 -3.25
N TRP A 10 -11.06 21.26 -1.98
CA TRP A 10 -11.61 19.98 -1.56
C TRP A 10 -12.96 20.20 -0.87
N SER A 11 -14.04 19.63 -1.41
CA SER A 11 -15.31 19.60 -0.68
C SER A 11 -15.31 18.43 0.32
N ASN A 12 -15.68 18.70 1.57
CA ASN A 12 -15.85 17.64 2.56
C ASN A 12 -17.18 16.89 2.26
N PRO A 13 -17.26 15.55 2.39
CA PRO A 13 -18.47 14.79 2.06
C PRO A 13 -19.70 15.14 2.91
N THR A 14 -19.51 15.84 4.03
CA THR A 14 -20.52 15.96 5.08
C THR A 14 -21.68 16.92 4.78
N ASN A 15 -21.63 17.73 3.71
CA ASN A 15 -22.66 18.76 3.44
C ASN A 15 -23.07 18.93 1.97
N ALA A 16 -22.64 18.06 1.05
CA ALA A 16 -23.01 18.15 -0.36
C ALA A 16 -24.16 17.19 -0.69
N LYS A 17 -25.16 17.65 -1.46
CA LYS A 17 -26.28 16.81 -1.99
C LYS A 17 -25.83 15.74 -3.00
N SER A 18 -24.53 15.62 -3.26
CA SER A 18 -23.90 14.68 -4.18
C SER A 18 -22.82 13.90 -3.42
N ASP A 19 -22.88 12.57 -3.49
CA ASP A 19 -22.01 11.67 -2.73
C ASP A 19 -20.55 11.76 -3.22
N GLY A 20 -19.73 12.49 -2.46
CA GLY A 20 -18.27 12.35 -2.51
C GLY A 20 -17.47 13.64 -2.35
N PRO A 21 -16.19 13.54 -1.97
CA PRO A 21 -15.27 14.66 -2.03
C PRO A 21 -14.91 14.99 -3.47
N PHE A 22 -14.82 16.26 -3.83
CA PHE A 22 -14.39 16.71 -5.17
C PHE A 22 -13.05 17.43 -5.11
N ILE A 23 -12.22 17.26 -6.14
CA ILE A 23 -11.01 18.05 -6.37
C ILE A 23 -11.32 19.06 -7.46
N VAL A 24 -11.25 20.35 -7.16
CA VAL A 24 -11.41 21.41 -8.17
C VAL A 24 -10.05 22.02 -8.48
N HIS A 25 -9.59 21.92 -9.73
CA HIS A 25 -8.47 22.70 -10.24
C HIS A 25 -8.99 24.05 -10.75
N THR A 26 -8.58 25.13 -10.11
CA THR A 26 -9.16 26.47 -10.34
C THR A 26 -8.49 27.27 -11.46
N GLN A 27 -7.38 26.80 -12.02
CA GLN A 27 -6.74 27.43 -13.18
C GLN A 27 -7.25 26.82 -14.48
N GLU A 28 -7.24 27.60 -15.55
CA GLU A 28 -7.59 27.13 -16.90
C GLU A 28 -6.50 26.20 -17.46
N PRO A 29 -6.89 25.11 -18.16
CA PRO A 29 -8.23 24.53 -18.22
C PRO A 29 -8.73 24.04 -16.85
N ARG A 30 -9.96 24.42 -16.49
CA ARG A 30 -10.57 24.12 -15.19
C ARG A 30 -11.12 22.70 -15.16
N PHE A 31 -10.80 21.95 -14.10
CA PHE A 31 -11.22 20.57 -13.95
C PHE A 31 -11.94 20.30 -12.64
N LEU A 32 -12.93 19.42 -12.71
CA LEU A 32 -13.53 18.73 -11.59
C LEU A 32 -13.09 17.26 -11.63
N ALA A 33 -12.31 16.86 -10.63
CA ALA A 33 -11.92 15.47 -10.43
C ALA A 33 -12.76 14.81 -9.34
N LYS A 34 -13.38 13.67 -9.66
CA LYS A 34 -14.09 12.82 -8.68
C LYS A 34 -13.20 11.63 -8.31
N PRO A 35 -12.74 11.53 -7.05
CA PRO A 35 -12.16 10.30 -6.54
C PRO A 35 -13.26 9.23 -6.44
N HIS A 36 -13.00 8.09 -7.07
CA HIS A 36 -13.74 6.87 -6.92
C HIS A 36 -13.04 5.94 -5.95
N PHE A 37 -13.85 5.36 -5.09
CA PHE A 37 -13.45 4.44 -4.06
C PHE A 37 -13.99 3.07 -4.46
N ASP A 38 -13.12 2.18 -4.92
CA ASP A 38 -13.47 0.79 -5.08
C ASP A 38 -13.15 0.07 -3.77
N GLU A 39 -14.18 -0.16 -2.95
CA GLU A 39 -14.06 -0.85 -1.66
C GLU A 39 -13.65 -2.32 -1.81
N GLN A 40 -13.95 -2.97 -2.95
CA GLN A 40 -13.62 -4.38 -3.17
C GLN A 40 -12.17 -4.56 -3.59
N ARG A 41 -11.62 -3.61 -4.34
CA ARG A 41 -10.23 -3.62 -4.81
C ARG A 41 -9.30 -2.74 -3.99
N ASN A 42 -9.87 -2.03 -3.01
CA ASN A 42 -9.21 -1.05 -2.16
C ASN A 42 -8.36 -0.07 -2.99
N PHE A 43 -8.96 0.42 -4.07
CA PHE A 43 -8.33 1.23 -5.10
C PHE A 43 -8.95 2.62 -5.12
N HIS A 44 -8.10 3.64 -5.00
CA HIS A 44 -8.47 5.04 -5.12
C HIS A 44 -8.05 5.52 -6.50
N SER A 45 -9.01 5.68 -7.41
CA SER A 45 -8.79 6.28 -8.73
C SER A 45 -9.54 7.59 -8.84
N ILE A 46 -9.03 8.55 -9.62
CA ILE A 46 -9.87 9.63 -10.10
C ILE A 46 -10.66 9.07 -11.28
N SER A 47 -11.98 8.87 -11.10
CA SER A 47 -12.84 8.23 -12.11
C SER A 47 -13.40 9.21 -13.12
N ILE A 48 -13.45 10.49 -12.78
CA ILE A 48 -14.06 11.52 -13.61
C ILE A 48 -13.16 12.73 -13.56
N LEU A 49 -12.71 13.18 -14.74
CA LEU A 49 -11.97 14.43 -14.97
C LEU A 49 -12.84 15.24 -15.93
N GLU A 50 -13.86 15.89 -15.38
CA GLU A 50 -14.76 16.76 -16.13
C GLU A 50 -14.06 18.11 -16.34
N MET A 51 -13.74 18.41 -17.59
CA MET A 51 -13.26 19.74 -17.99
C MET A 51 -14.46 20.65 -18.16
N TRP A 52 -14.43 21.84 -17.56
CA TRP A 52 -15.53 22.81 -17.66
C TRP A 52 -15.41 23.75 -18.86
N ASP A 53 -14.29 23.68 -19.56
CA ASP A 53 -13.92 24.64 -20.58
C ASP A 53 -14.03 24.01 -21.97
N ASP A 54 -14.98 24.48 -22.76
CA ASP A 54 -15.23 24.00 -24.13
C ASP A 54 -14.17 24.49 -25.12
N THR A 55 -13.25 25.38 -24.70
CA THR A 55 -12.19 25.92 -25.55
C THR A 55 -11.01 24.96 -25.75
N TYR A 56 -10.88 23.94 -24.89
CA TYR A 56 -9.77 22.98 -24.93
C TYR A 56 -10.24 21.62 -25.45
N GLY A 57 -9.42 20.99 -26.28
CA GLY A 57 -9.61 19.61 -26.72
C GLY A 57 -9.11 18.61 -25.66
N PRO A 58 -9.67 17.39 -25.60
CA PRO A 58 -9.25 16.36 -24.65
C PRO A 58 -7.80 15.88 -24.84
N PHE A 59 -7.19 16.19 -25.98
CA PHE A 59 -5.83 15.82 -26.36
C PHE A 59 -4.84 16.99 -26.30
N ASP A 60 -5.27 18.17 -25.83
CA ASP A 60 -4.37 19.31 -25.73
C ASP A 60 -3.27 19.04 -24.70
N PRO A 61 -2.01 19.43 -24.98
CA PRO A 61 -0.89 19.18 -24.07
C PRO A 61 -1.12 19.73 -22.65
N GLU A 62 -1.71 20.93 -22.55
CA GLU A 62 -2.04 21.59 -21.28
C GLU A 62 -3.08 20.81 -20.46
N VAL A 63 -4.04 20.18 -21.14
CA VAL A 63 -5.03 19.29 -20.53
C VAL A 63 -4.36 18.04 -19.94
N GLN A 64 -3.36 17.47 -20.63
CA GLN A 64 -2.64 16.30 -20.14
C GLN A 64 -1.72 16.64 -18.95
N GLU A 65 -1.05 17.78 -18.99
CA GLU A 65 -0.20 18.25 -17.89
C GLU A 65 -1.00 18.49 -16.61
N ILE A 66 -2.18 19.12 -16.72
CA ILE A 66 -3.04 19.36 -15.55
C ILE A 66 -3.63 18.05 -15.01
N LYS A 67 -3.97 17.09 -15.88
CA LYS A 67 -4.37 15.74 -15.43
C LYS A 67 -3.27 15.11 -14.58
N GLU A 68 -2.03 15.11 -15.07
CA GLU A 68 -0.87 14.59 -14.33
C GLU A 68 -0.65 15.36 -13.01
N GLU A 69 -0.81 16.68 -13.00
CA GLU A 69 -0.72 17.49 -11.76
C GLU A 69 -1.78 17.09 -10.73
N ILE A 70 -3.03 16.87 -11.16
CA ILE A 70 -4.14 16.43 -10.30
C ILE A 70 -3.85 15.04 -9.72
N PHE A 71 -3.39 14.08 -10.54
CA PHE A 71 -3.03 12.74 -10.09
C PHE A 71 -1.88 12.79 -9.08
N ASN A 72 -0.81 13.49 -9.40
CA ASN A 72 0.35 13.65 -8.52
C ASN A 72 -0.05 14.31 -7.20
N TRP A 73 -0.84 15.38 -7.24
CA TRP A 73 -1.32 16.02 -6.02
C TRP A 73 -2.19 15.09 -5.17
N PHE A 74 -3.10 14.33 -5.78
CA PHE A 74 -3.94 13.36 -5.08
C PHE A 74 -3.09 12.29 -4.38
N GLU A 75 -2.08 11.75 -5.04
CA GLU A 75 -1.11 10.81 -4.46
C GLU A 75 -0.30 11.44 -3.30
N HIS A 76 0.22 12.66 -3.49
CA HIS A 76 1.10 13.34 -2.51
C HIS A 76 0.35 13.94 -1.32
N SER A 77 -0.93 14.28 -1.47
CA SER A 77 -1.75 14.88 -0.40
C SER A 77 -2.02 13.93 0.76
N GLY A 78 -1.66 12.65 0.63
CA GLY A 78 -1.96 11.60 1.62
C GLY A 78 -3.44 11.27 1.72
N ARG A 79 -4.29 11.85 0.85
CA ARG A 79 -5.73 11.61 0.78
C ARG A 79 -6.11 10.47 -0.17
N SER A 80 -5.13 9.93 -0.88
CA SER A 80 -5.16 8.59 -1.46
C SER A 80 -5.14 7.47 -0.41
N VAL A 81 -5.02 7.81 0.88
CA VAL A 81 -4.91 6.85 1.98
C VAL A 81 -5.97 7.16 3.03
N SER A 82 -7.05 6.38 3.01
CA SER A 82 -7.75 6.04 4.25
C SER A 82 -6.69 5.68 5.30
N ILE A 83 -6.54 6.48 6.36
CA ILE A 83 -5.54 6.24 7.42
C ILE A 83 -6.03 5.11 8.35
N HIS A 84 -6.56 4.04 7.78
CA HIS A 84 -6.58 2.78 8.50
C HIS A 84 -5.16 2.18 8.37
N PRO A 85 -4.48 1.82 9.47
CA PRO A 85 -3.13 1.22 9.42
C PRO A 85 -3.01 0.01 8.48
N HIS A 86 -4.16 -0.62 8.18
CA HIS A 86 -4.32 -1.73 7.26
C HIS A 86 -4.13 -1.33 5.78
N ASP A 87 -4.68 -0.18 5.38
CA ASP A 87 -4.64 0.29 3.99
C ASP A 87 -3.23 0.75 3.61
N LYS A 88 -2.51 1.36 4.56
CA LYS A 88 -1.09 1.68 4.38
C LYS A 88 -0.24 0.43 4.09
N ILE A 89 -0.47 -0.67 4.81
CA ILE A 89 0.27 -1.93 4.59
C ILE A 89 -0.02 -2.48 3.19
N ILE A 90 -1.29 -2.52 2.78
CA ILE A 90 -1.67 -3.00 1.43
C ILE A 90 -1.03 -2.12 0.35
N TRP A 91 -1.10 -0.80 0.52
CA TRP A 91 -0.50 0.14 -0.42
C TRP A 91 1.02 -0.03 -0.53
N GLU A 92 1.76 -0.08 0.59
CA GLU A 92 3.21 -0.31 0.58
C GLU A 92 3.55 -1.65 -0.11
N MET A 93 2.82 -2.72 0.18
CA MET A 93 3.02 -4.02 -0.47
C MET A 93 2.73 -3.97 -1.98
N SER A 94 1.69 -3.25 -2.42
CA SER A 94 1.30 -3.16 -3.84
C SER A 94 2.36 -2.52 -4.74
N ARG A 95 3.24 -1.71 -4.14
CA ARG A 95 4.37 -1.03 -4.78
C ARG A 95 5.60 -1.91 -4.91
N LEU A 96 5.66 -3.03 -4.21
CA LEU A 96 6.77 -3.98 -4.31
C LEU A 96 6.64 -4.76 -5.63
N GLY A 97 7.26 -4.23 -6.68
CA GLY A 97 7.16 -4.77 -8.05
C GLY A 97 7.47 -6.27 -8.13
N TYR A 98 8.41 -6.73 -7.32
CA TYR A 98 8.80 -8.14 -7.25
C TYR A 98 7.70 -9.09 -6.75
N LEU A 99 6.64 -8.60 -6.11
CA LEU A 99 5.49 -9.43 -5.73
C LEU A 99 4.63 -9.83 -6.94
N LYS A 100 4.72 -9.08 -8.04
CA LYS A 100 4.01 -9.34 -9.30
C LYS A 100 4.85 -10.12 -10.32
N GLU A 101 6.15 -10.30 -10.03
CA GLU A 101 7.06 -11.04 -10.89
C GLU A 101 6.85 -12.55 -10.75
N ASN A 102 6.87 -13.26 -11.88
CA ASN A 102 6.82 -14.74 -11.95
C ASN A 102 8.13 -15.42 -11.53
N ARG A 103 8.98 -14.78 -10.71
CA ARG A 103 10.16 -15.46 -10.13
C ARG A 103 9.71 -16.50 -9.12
N VAL A 104 10.45 -17.61 -9.05
CA VAL A 104 10.06 -18.78 -8.25
C VAL A 104 10.23 -18.54 -6.74
N GLU A 105 11.24 -17.77 -6.31
CA GLU A 105 11.60 -17.66 -4.89
C GLU A 105 11.88 -16.21 -4.42
N PHE A 106 11.60 -15.94 -3.15
CA PHE A 106 11.99 -14.73 -2.45
C PHE A 106 13.48 -14.70 -2.10
N THR A 107 14.14 -13.58 -2.41
CA THR A 107 15.47 -13.29 -1.85
C THR A 107 15.36 -12.81 -0.40
N VAL A 108 16.47 -12.86 0.34
CA VAL A 108 16.55 -12.33 1.71
C VAL A 108 16.16 -10.85 1.77
N ASP A 109 16.65 -10.02 0.85
CA ASP A 109 16.33 -8.59 0.85
C ASP A 109 14.84 -8.31 0.58
N GLN A 110 14.20 -9.09 -0.30
CA GLN A 110 12.77 -8.99 -0.53
C GLN A 110 11.95 -9.41 0.69
N ALA A 111 12.39 -10.44 1.40
CA ALA A 111 11.74 -10.86 2.64
C ALA A 111 11.92 -9.82 3.76
N ARG A 112 13.10 -9.18 3.84
CA ARG A 112 13.37 -8.09 4.80
C ARG A 112 12.47 -6.90 4.61
N GLU A 113 12.26 -6.47 3.37
CA GLU A 113 11.39 -5.34 3.06
C GLU A 113 9.95 -5.60 3.50
N ILE A 114 9.43 -6.80 3.24
CA ILE A 114 8.10 -7.23 3.70
C ILE A 114 8.04 -7.27 5.24
N VAL A 115 9.05 -7.85 5.89
CA VAL A 115 9.15 -7.92 7.36
C VAL A 115 9.10 -6.52 7.97
N ARG A 116 9.82 -5.55 7.38
CA ARG A 116 9.85 -4.17 7.86
C ARG A 116 8.49 -3.48 7.77
N ILE A 117 7.74 -3.72 6.70
CA ILE A 117 6.40 -3.17 6.50
C ILE A 117 5.40 -3.79 7.49
N LEU A 118 5.43 -5.12 7.67
CA LEU A 118 4.46 -5.82 8.52
C LEU A 118 4.72 -5.68 10.01
N PHE A 119 5.99 -5.66 10.40
CA PHE A 119 6.43 -5.76 11.80
C PHE A 119 7.36 -4.60 12.16
N PRO A 120 6.89 -3.35 12.16
CA PRO A 120 7.74 -2.22 12.51
C PRO A 120 8.21 -2.29 13.98
N THR A 121 7.44 -2.92 14.87
CA THR A 121 7.74 -2.99 16.31
C THR A 121 8.61 -4.21 16.65
N LYS A 122 9.58 -4.02 17.55
CA LYS A 122 10.43 -5.07 18.11
C LYS A 122 10.28 -5.17 19.63
N PRO A 123 9.21 -5.83 20.15
CA PRO A 123 8.99 -5.98 21.59
C PRO A 123 10.15 -6.66 22.32
N LYS A 124 10.17 -6.61 23.65
CA LYS A 124 11.20 -7.32 24.43
C LYS A 124 10.95 -8.84 24.50
N THR A 125 9.69 -9.24 24.42
CA THR A 125 9.24 -10.64 24.57
C THR A 125 9.15 -11.35 23.22
N VAL A 126 9.44 -12.65 23.23
CA VAL A 126 9.36 -13.50 22.03
C VAL A 126 7.92 -13.97 21.82
N TYR A 127 7.43 -13.85 20.59
CA TYR A 127 6.14 -14.37 20.15
C TYR A 127 6.26 -15.86 19.84
N LYS A 128 5.64 -16.71 20.65
CA LYS A 128 5.78 -18.19 20.58
C LYS A 128 4.69 -18.89 19.78
N THR A 129 3.66 -18.19 19.31
CA THR A 129 2.54 -18.84 18.61
C THR A 129 2.88 -19.17 17.15
N SER A 130 3.88 -18.54 16.56
CA SER A 130 4.29 -18.83 15.18
C SER A 130 5.77 -18.57 15.00
N SER A 131 6.43 -19.52 14.34
CA SER A 131 7.85 -19.49 14.03
C SER A 131 8.10 -18.95 12.62
N SER A 132 9.37 -18.88 12.22
CA SER A 132 9.84 -18.63 10.85
C SER A 132 9.06 -19.41 9.80
N TYR A 133 8.72 -20.67 10.08
CA TYR A 133 7.93 -21.50 9.18
C TYR A 133 6.50 -20.97 8.97
N GLY A 134 5.88 -20.47 10.04
CA GLY A 134 4.58 -19.80 9.93
C GLY A 134 4.67 -18.51 9.10
N PHE A 135 5.76 -17.76 9.25
CA PHE A 135 5.93 -16.48 8.55
C PHE A 135 6.37 -16.64 7.09
N LYS A 136 7.12 -17.67 6.72
CA LYS A 136 7.44 -17.93 5.31
C LYS A 136 6.16 -18.19 4.49
N HIS A 137 5.22 -18.94 5.06
CA HIS A 137 3.91 -19.18 4.44
C HIS A 137 3.05 -17.92 4.40
N LEU A 138 3.22 -17.00 5.34
CA LEU A 138 2.58 -15.68 5.27
C LEU A 138 3.11 -14.88 4.07
N LEU A 139 4.41 -14.87 3.81
CA LEU A 139 5.00 -14.22 2.63
C LEU A 139 4.53 -14.85 1.32
N GLU A 140 4.53 -16.18 1.24
CA GLU A 140 4.00 -16.93 0.11
C GLU A 140 2.54 -16.54 -0.16
N ARG A 141 1.71 -16.39 0.88
CA ARG A 141 0.31 -15.94 0.76
C ARG A 141 0.20 -14.50 0.28
N ILE A 142 1.00 -13.59 0.82
CA ILE A 142 1.02 -12.17 0.39
C ILE A 142 1.29 -12.08 -1.11
N SER A 143 2.29 -12.80 -1.60
CA SER A 143 2.57 -12.86 -3.04
C SER A 143 1.39 -13.43 -3.83
N GLY A 144 0.76 -14.50 -3.35
CA GLY A 144 -0.43 -15.07 -3.98
C GLY A 144 -1.61 -14.10 -4.03
N SER A 145 -1.88 -13.36 -2.95
CA SER A 145 -2.96 -12.38 -2.90
C SER A 145 -2.74 -11.23 -3.88
N ILE A 146 -1.50 -10.76 -4.04
CA ILE A 146 -1.15 -9.65 -4.95
C ILE A 146 -1.03 -10.12 -6.41
N ASN A 147 -0.52 -11.33 -6.64
CA ASN A 147 -0.28 -11.91 -7.96
C ASN A 147 -1.38 -12.87 -8.41
N LYS A 148 -2.63 -12.64 -7.97
CA LYS A 148 -3.83 -13.38 -8.43
C LYS A 148 -3.70 -14.91 -8.36
N GLY A 149 -3.09 -15.43 -7.30
CA GLY A 149 -2.94 -16.85 -7.01
C GLY A 149 -1.53 -17.42 -7.24
N ASN A 150 -0.66 -16.72 -7.97
CA ASN A 150 0.71 -17.17 -8.20
C ASN A 150 1.59 -16.86 -6.98
N ARG A 151 1.93 -17.90 -6.21
CA ARG A 151 2.73 -17.76 -4.99
C ARG A 151 4.22 -17.89 -5.30
N LYS A 152 5.02 -16.93 -4.85
CA LYS A 152 6.48 -17.06 -4.79
C LYS A 152 6.82 -17.88 -3.55
N TYR A 153 7.69 -18.87 -3.73
CA TYR A 153 8.20 -19.69 -2.64
C TYR A 153 9.07 -18.86 -1.69
N CYS A 154 9.01 -19.16 -0.40
CA CYS A 154 9.92 -18.61 0.60
C CYS A 154 10.53 -19.76 1.42
N SER A 155 11.85 -19.90 1.37
CA SER A 155 12.54 -20.86 2.24
C SER A 155 12.48 -20.40 3.71
N ASN A 156 12.61 -21.37 4.62
CA ASN A 156 12.62 -21.07 6.04
C ASN A 156 13.89 -20.29 6.44
N ASP A 157 15.02 -20.61 5.82
CA ASP A 157 16.32 -19.95 6.07
C ASP A 157 16.27 -18.48 5.63
N THR A 158 15.67 -18.20 4.46
CA THR A 158 15.44 -16.82 3.98
C THR A 158 14.68 -15.99 5.02
N MET A 159 13.65 -16.56 5.66
CA MET A 159 12.91 -15.85 6.70
C MET A 159 13.70 -15.63 7.99
N ILE A 160 14.43 -16.64 8.44
CA ILE A 160 15.29 -16.54 9.63
C ILE A 160 16.32 -15.44 9.44
N GLU A 161 16.98 -15.43 8.27
CA GLU A 161 17.99 -14.45 7.92
C GLU A 161 17.38 -13.05 7.77
N ALA A 162 16.22 -12.92 7.14
CA ALA A 162 15.54 -11.64 7.01
C ALA A 162 15.21 -11.01 8.38
N PHE A 163 14.63 -11.78 9.30
CA PHE A 163 14.38 -11.29 10.66
C PHE A 163 15.67 -10.96 11.42
N LYS A 164 16.76 -11.69 11.16
CA LYS A 164 18.07 -11.46 11.81
C LYS A 164 18.64 -10.13 11.36
N LEU A 165 18.64 -9.88 10.06
CA LEU A 165 19.15 -8.64 9.45
C LEU A 165 18.28 -7.42 9.78
N GLU A 166 16.98 -7.60 9.99
CA GLU A 166 16.12 -6.53 10.49
C GLU A 166 16.25 -6.29 12.01
N GLY A 167 17.09 -7.05 12.72
CA GLY A 167 17.42 -6.83 14.14
C GLY A 167 16.42 -7.40 15.14
N PHE A 168 15.63 -8.42 14.75
CA PHE A 168 14.76 -9.12 15.68
C PHE A 168 15.56 -10.10 16.55
N LYS A 169 15.18 -10.21 17.82
CA LYS A 169 15.65 -11.26 18.71
C LYS A 169 15.00 -12.58 18.31
N GLN A 170 15.81 -13.63 18.28
CA GLN A 170 15.36 -14.95 17.85
C GLN A 170 15.71 -16.01 18.89
N ILE A 171 14.81 -16.97 19.06
CA ILE A 171 15.07 -18.20 19.80
C ILE A 171 14.87 -19.36 18.83
N MET A 172 15.93 -20.14 18.63
CA MET A 172 15.88 -21.33 17.78
C MET A 172 15.14 -22.47 18.48
N ASP A 173 14.35 -23.20 17.70
CA ASP A 173 13.65 -24.42 18.09
C ASP A 173 13.71 -25.41 16.91
N GLY A 174 14.71 -26.29 16.95
CA GLY A 174 15.06 -27.15 15.82
C GLY A 174 15.40 -26.31 14.57
N PRO A 175 14.78 -26.59 13.40
CA PRO A 175 15.02 -25.82 12.18
C PRO A 175 14.31 -24.45 12.19
N ASN A 176 13.48 -24.17 13.18
CA ASN A 176 12.64 -22.98 13.20
C ASN A 176 13.17 -21.92 14.16
N ALA A 177 12.78 -20.65 13.95
CA ALA A 177 13.06 -19.57 14.88
C ALA A 177 11.77 -18.88 15.34
N PHE A 178 11.68 -18.53 16.62
CA PHE A 178 10.65 -17.65 17.15
C PHE A 178 11.20 -16.24 17.34
N MET A 179 10.44 -15.23 16.95
CA MET A 179 10.89 -13.82 16.92
C MET A 179 10.14 -12.96 17.94
N ASN A 180 10.77 -11.88 18.40
CA ASN A 180 10.10 -10.86 19.20
C ASN A 180 9.18 -9.98 18.34
N LEU A 181 7.93 -10.40 18.18
CA LEU A 181 6.92 -9.72 17.35
C LEU A 181 5.73 -9.24 18.19
N SER A 182 5.10 -8.13 17.76
CA SER A 182 3.86 -7.67 18.36
C SER A 182 2.70 -8.59 17.99
N THR A 183 1.98 -9.11 18.99
CA THR A 183 0.76 -9.90 18.77
C THR A 183 -0.27 -9.14 17.93
N LYS A 184 -0.33 -7.80 18.06
CA LYS A 184 -1.24 -6.96 17.27
C LYS A 184 -0.85 -6.98 15.79
N GLU A 185 0.42 -6.77 15.48
CA GLU A 185 0.94 -6.77 14.10
C GLU A 185 0.78 -8.13 13.44
N VAL A 186 1.06 -9.24 14.15
CA VAL A 186 0.86 -10.60 13.64
C VAL A 186 -0.62 -10.86 13.34
N LYS A 187 -1.54 -10.44 14.22
CA LYS A 187 -2.99 -10.57 13.97
C LYS A 187 -3.41 -9.73 12.76
N THR A 188 -2.95 -8.48 12.67
CA THR A 188 -3.23 -7.60 11.53
C THR A 188 -2.75 -8.21 10.21
N ALA A 189 -1.47 -8.60 10.12
CA ALA A 189 -0.91 -9.19 8.91
C ALA A 189 -1.68 -10.46 8.47
N ARG A 190 -2.05 -11.31 9.44
CA ARG A 190 -2.87 -12.48 9.16
C ARG A 190 -4.25 -12.15 8.67
N THR A 191 -4.91 -11.13 9.22
CA THR A 191 -6.25 -10.70 8.82
C THR A 191 -6.25 -10.09 7.41
N LEU A 192 -5.22 -9.30 7.06
CA LEU A 192 -5.12 -8.66 5.76
C LEU A 192 -4.89 -9.63 4.62
N PHE A 193 -4.09 -10.68 4.87
CA PHE A 193 -3.71 -11.65 3.85
C PHE A 193 -4.32 -13.03 4.14
N ARG A 194 -5.56 -13.05 4.64
CA ARG A 194 -6.35 -14.29 4.73
C ARG A 194 -6.70 -14.75 3.32
N GLY A 195 -6.41 -16.02 3.06
CA GLY A 195 -7.01 -16.83 2.00
C GLY A 195 -7.59 -18.07 2.64
#